data_AF-D4I4N6-F1
#
_entry.id   AF-D4I4N6-F1
#
_cell.length_a   1.000
_cell.length_b   1.000
_cell.length_c   1.000
_cell.angle_alpha   90.00
_cell.angle_beta   90.00
_cell.angle_gamma   90.00
#
_symmetry.space_group_name_H-M   'P 1'
#
loop_
_entity.id
_entity.type
_entity.pdbx_description
1 polymer ?
#
loop_
_entity_poly.entity_id
_entity_poly.type
_entity_poly.pdbx_seq_one_letter_code
_entity_poly.pdbx_strand_id
1 'polypeptide(L)'
;MHKPQTLSKVCAIHTDLPDTTMTTHSSKDPLHGVTLEALLTMLVARFGWQQLAERININCFKSDPSIKSSLKFLRRTPWARKEVEDLYIASLKDNHSAKPEMPTDNPWNSRQRKD
;
A
#
# COMPACT_ATOMS: atom_id res chain seq x y z
N MET A 1 59.43 -6.14 -36.69
CA MET A 1 59.17 -4.70 -36.48
C MET A 1 58.64 -4.52 -35.06
N HIS A 2 59.49 -3.94 -34.21
CA HIS A 2 59.24 -3.18 -32.97
C HIS A 2 58.02 -3.53 -32.07
N LYS A 3 58.33 -4.12 -30.90
CA LYS A 3 57.64 -3.95 -29.59
C LYS A 3 57.73 -2.45 -29.14
N PRO A 4 57.53 -2.10 -27.86
CA PRO A 4 56.46 -2.33 -26.85
C PRO A 4 55.84 -0.95 -26.43
N GLN A 5 54.89 -0.80 -25.49
CA GLN A 5 55.16 -0.57 -24.05
C GLN A 5 53.91 -0.02 -23.33
N THR A 6 53.64 -0.57 -22.13
CA THR A 6 53.41 0.09 -20.82
C THR A 6 52.44 1.28 -20.73
N LEU A 7 51.61 1.47 -19.70
CA LEU A 7 51.97 1.39 -18.29
C LEU A 7 50.67 1.54 -17.45
N SER A 8 50.48 0.62 -16.50
CA SER A 8 50.13 0.89 -15.10
C SER A 8 49.17 2.04 -14.73
N LYS A 9 48.04 1.63 -14.14
CA LYS A 9 47.75 1.84 -12.70
C LYS A 9 47.27 3.23 -12.28
N VAL A 10 45.95 3.31 -12.05
CA VAL A 10 45.45 3.86 -10.78
C VAL A 10 44.32 2.98 -10.28
N CYS A 11 44.61 2.20 -9.24
CA CYS A 11 43.60 1.71 -8.32
C CYS A 11 43.12 2.93 -7.53
N ALA A 12 41.98 3.50 -7.90
CA ALA A 12 41.21 4.37 -7.03
C ALA A 12 40.08 3.53 -6.44
N ILE A 13 40.44 2.65 -5.51
CA ILE A 13 39.50 2.18 -4.50
C ILE A 13 39.21 3.37 -3.58
N HIS A 14 38.27 4.22 -3.99
CA HIS A 14 37.64 5.10 -3.01
C HIS A 14 36.73 4.21 -2.18
N THR A 15 37.24 3.84 -1.01
CA THR A 15 36.40 3.48 0.12
C THR A 15 35.54 4.70 0.42
N ASP A 16 34.28 4.69 0.01
CA ASP A 16 33.27 5.43 0.76
C ASP A 16 32.10 4.50 1.07
N LEU A 17 31.73 4.60 2.33
CA LEU A 17 30.86 3.75 3.12
C LEU A 17 29.43 3.70 2.53
N PRO A 18 28.70 2.58 2.66
CA PRO A 18 27.28 2.53 2.28
C PRO A 18 26.43 3.24 3.35
N ASP A 19 26.03 4.49 3.12
CA ASP A 19 24.98 5.10 3.93
C ASP A 19 23.60 4.56 3.52
N THR A 20 22.98 3.92 4.51
CA THR A 20 21.61 3.45 4.51
C THR A 20 20.71 4.58 5.01
N THR A 21 20.10 5.42 4.16
CA THR A 21 18.92 6.21 4.59
C THR A 21 18.00 6.71 3.44
N MET A 22 16.75 6.21 3.46
CA MET A 22 15.45 6.94 3.41
C MET A 22 15.14 7.91 2.24
N THR A 23 14.23 7.57 1.30
CA THR A 23 12.76 7.84 1.31
C THR A 23 12.33 9.21 0.76
N THR A 24 11.35 9.20 -0.17
CA THR A 24 10.12 10.06 -0.29
C THR A 24 9.78 10.28 -1.79
N HIS A 25 8.95 9.43 -2.41
CA HIS A 25 7.49 9.62 -2.65
C HIS A 25 7.12 10.92 -3.40
N SER A 26 6.75 10.80 -4.69
CA SER A 26 5.69 11.64 -5.31
C SER A 26 5.43 11.32 -6.80
N SER A 27 4.42 10.50 -7.05
CA SER A 27 3.52 10.64 -8.22
C SER A 27 2.12 10.43 -7.65
N LYS A 28 1.41 11.47 -7.18
CA LYS A 28 0.60 12.42 -7.98
C LYS A 28 -0.27 11.72 -9.01
N ASP A 29 -1.41 11.18 -8.56
CA ASP A 29 -2.65 11.21 -9.34
C ASP A 29 -3.87 11.13 -8.39
N PRO A 30 -4.79 12.12 -8.39
CA PRO A 30 -5.74 12.26 -7.28
C PRO A 30 -6.95 11.31 -7.29
N LEU A 31 -7.39 10.79 -8.43
CA LEU A 31 -8.73 10.18 -8.52
C LEU A 31 -8.90 9.15 -9.66
N HIS A 32 -7.92 8.27 -9.89
CA HIS A 32 -8.13 7.14 -10.80
C HIS A 32 -8.29 5.82 -10.05
N GLY A 33 -9.54 5.33 -10.03
CA GLY A 33 -9.96 3.95 -9.76
C GLY A 33 -9.18 3.24 -8.67
N VAL A 34 -9.67 3.31 -7.43
CA VAL A 34 -9.04 2.75 -6.22
C VAL A 34 -8.41 1.38 -6.52
N THR A 35 -7.09 1.38 -6.66
CA THR A 35 -6.33 0.18 -7.00
C THR A 35 -5.99 -0.60 -5.73
N LEU A 36 -5.64 -1.88 -5.88
CA LEU A 36 -5.09 -2.69 -4.78
C LEU A 36 -3.90 -2.01 -4.09
N GLU A 37 -3.13 -1.22 -4.84
CA GLU A 37 -2.03 -0.39 -4.33
C GLU A 37 -2.51 0.74 -3.43
N ALA A 38 -3.54 1.48 -3.85
CA ALA A 38 -4.11 2.56 -3.04
C ALA A 38 -4.67 2.02 -1.73
N LEU A 39 -5.44 0.92 -1.81
CA LEU A 39 -6.06 0.28 -0.65
C LEU A 39 -5.00 -0.22 0.35
N LEU A 40 -3.95 -0.91 -0.14
CA LEU A 40 -2.86 -1.36 0.70
C LEU A 40 -2.10 -0.18 1.32
N THR A 41 -1.82 0.87 0.55
CA THR A 41 -1.13 2.06 1.05
C THR A 41 -1.92 2.74 2.16
N MET A 42 -3.24 2.83 2.04
CA MET A 42 -4.10 3.40 3.09
C MET A 42 -4.12 2.53 4.35
N LEU A 43 -4.19 1.21 4.22
CA LEU A 43 -4.14 0.29 5.36
C LEU A 43 -2.79 0.39 6.09
N VAL A 44 -1.69 0.42 5.35
CA VAL A 44 -0.34 0.59 5.92
C VAL A 44 -0.19 1.96 6.59
N ALA A 45 -0.71 3.03 5.99
CA ALA A 45 -0.66 4.36 6.59
C ALA A 45 -1.47 4.45 7.90
N ARG A 46 -2.55 3.67 8.03
CA ARG A 46 -3.44 3.68 9.21
C ARG A 46 -2.95 2.78 10.34
N PHE A 47 -2.51 1.57 10.02
CA PHE A 47 -2.22 0.52 11.00
C PHE A 47 -0.73 0.14 11.06
N GLY A 48 0.01 0.38 9.97
CA GLY A 48 1.38 -0.09 9.82
C GLY A 48 1.48 -1.59 9.52
N TRP A 49 2.69 -2.03 9.14
CA TRP A 49 2.93 -3.40 8.71
C TRP A 49 2.74 -4.45 9.81
N GLN A 50 3.05 -4.12 11.06
CA GLN A 50 2.92 -5.04 12.19
C GLN A 50 1.46 -5.45 12.41
N GLN A 51 0.56 -4.48 12.50
CA GLN A 51 -0.87 -4.75 12.68
C GLN A 51 -1.49 -5.45 11.46
N LEU A 52 -1.00 -5.15 10.25
CA LEU A 52 -1.43 -5.88 9.05
C LEU A 52 -1.01 -7.35 9.11
N ALA A 53 0.20 -7.65 9.59
CA ALA A 53 0.71 -9.02 9.72
C ALA A 53 0.01 -9.82 10.84
N GLU A 54 -0.49 -9.14 11.87
CA GLU A 54 -1.32 -9.74 12.92
C GLU A 54 -2.71 -10.12 12.41
N ARG A 55 -3.34 -9.24 11.63
CA ARG A 55 -4.68 -9.47 11.08
C ARG A 55 -4.67 -10.44 9.91
N ILE A 56 -3.69 -10.30 9.03
CA ILE A 56 -3.49 -11.13 7.85
C ILE A 56 -2.16 -11.85 8.05
N ASN A 57 -2.23 -13.09 8.51
CA ASN A 57 -1.06 -13.90 8.85
C ASN A 57 -0.32 -14.38 7.58
N ILE A 58 0.24 -13.45 6.81
CA ILE A 58 1.10 -13.71 5.65
C ILE A 58 2.53 -13.27 5.96
N ASN A 59 3.49 -14.09 5.52
CA ASN A 59 4.89 -13.80 5.74
C ASN A 59 5.38 -12.56 4.98
N CYS A 60 4.66 -12.16 3.91
CA CYS A 60 5.00 -11.00 3.10
C CYS A 60 5.10 -9.70 3.93
N PHE A 61 4.22 -9.52 4.92
CA PHE A 61 4.24 -8.32 5.78
C PHE A 61 5.26 -8.39 6.91
N LYS A 62 5.81 -9.59 7.20
CA LYS A 62 6.80 -9.82 8.27
C LYS A 62 8.23 -9.74 7.74
N SER A 63 8.52 -10.38 6.60
CA SER A 63 9.87 -10.45 6.03
C SER A 63 10.23 -9.28 5.13
N ASP A 64 9.34 -8.85 4.23
CA ASP A 64 9.62 -7.80 3.25
C ASP A 64 8.49 -6.76 3.21
N PRO A 65 8.32 -5.96 4.29
CA PRO A 65 7.26 -4.96 4.40
C PRO A 65 7.49 -3.80 3.42
N SER A 66 7.10 -4.01 2.17
CA SER A 66 7.17 -3.03 1.08
C SER A 66 5.95 -3.14 0.20
N ILE A 67 5.45 -1.99 -0.28
CA ILE A 67 4.27 -1.90 -1.15
C ILE A 67 4.48 -2.73 -2.43
N LYS A 68 5.64 -2.59 -3.09
CA LYS A 68 5.92 -3.31 -4.35
C LYS A 68 6.01 -4.82 -4.18
N SER A 69 6.67 -5.28 -3.12
CA SER A 69 6.80 -6.72 -2.79
C SER A 69 5.42 -7.31 -2.45
N SER A 70 4.66 -6.60 -1.62
CA SER A 70 3.30 -6.97 -1.25
C SER A 70 2.39 -7.08 -2.46
N LEU A 71 2.39 -6.09 -3.36
CA LEU A 71 1.58 -6.16 -4.58
C LEU A 71 1.97 -7.33 -5.49
N LYS A 72 3.26 -7.61 -5.63
CA LYS A 72 3.72 -8.79 -6.38
C LYS A 72 3.21 -10.09 -5.76
N PHE A 73 3.21 -10.18 -4.42
CA PHE A 73 2.65 -11.33 -3.70
C PHE A 73 1.13 -11.44 -3.86
N LEU A 74 0.39 -10.35 -3.62
CA LEU A 74 -1.07 -10.30 -3.75
C LEU A 74 -1.56 -10.55 -5.19
N ARG A 75 -0.70 -10.32 -6.20
CA ARG A 75 -0.98 -10.71 -7.59
C ARG A 75 -0.95 -12.23 -7.81
N ARG A 76 -0.06 -12.94 -7.11
CA ARG A 76 0.11 -14.41 -7.22
C ARG A 76 -0.81 -15.18 -6.26
N THR A 77 -1.23 -14.54 -5.18
CA THR A 77 -1.97 -15.15 -4.08
C THR A 77 -3.35 -14.48 -3.95
N PRO A 78 -4.37 -14.91 -4.71
CA PRO A 78 -5.66 -14.23 -4.77
C PRO A 78 -6.43 -14.26 -3.44
N TRP A 79 -6.29 -15.34 -2.65
CA TRP A 79 -6.92 -15.38 -1.32
C TRP A 79 -6.40 -14.27 -0.40
N ALA A 80 -5.10 -13.97 -0.43
CA ALA A 80 -4.51 -12.91 0.38
C ALA A 80 -4.97 -11.51 -0.08
N ARG A 81 -5.22 -11.34 -1.38
CA ARG A 81 -5.85 -10.11 -1.90
C ARG A 81 -7.23 -9.89 -1.28
N LYS A 82 -8.05 -10.95 -1.24
CA LYS A 82 -9.38 -10.90 -0.65
C LYS A 82 -9.31 -10.52 0.83
N GLU A 83 -8.40 -11.10 1.60
CA GLU A 83 -8.21 -10.75 3.02
C GLU A 83 -7.87 -9.26 3.22
N VAL A 84 -7.03 -8.68 2.33
CA VAL A 84 -6.69 -7.26 2.37
C VAL A 84 -7.91 -6.38 2.03
N GLU A 85 -8.70 -6.78 1.05
CA GLU A 85 -9.96 -6.09 0.69
C GLU A 85 -11.00 -6.16 1.82
N ASP A 86 -11.18 -7.34 2.41
CA ASP A 86 -12.10 -7.59 3.53
C ASP A 86 -11.68 -6.76 4.77
N LEU A 87 -10.38 -6.70 5.06
CA LEU A 87 -9.83 -5.86 6.13
C LEU A 87 -10.11 -4.37 5.88
N TYR A 88 -9.99 -3.92 4.64
CA TYR A 88 -10.29 -2.53 4.28
C TYR A 88 -11.77 -2.21 4.48
N ILE A 89 -12.67 -3.07 4.01
CA ILE A 89 -14.12 -2.92 4.22
C ILE A 89 -14.46 -2.90 5.71
N ALA A 90 -13.85 -3.77 6.52
CA ALA A 90 -14.02 -3.76 7.97
C ALA A 90 -13.60 -2.41 8.58
N SER A 91 -12.44 -1.88 8.17
CA SER A 91 -11.94 -0.58 8.66
C SER A 91 -12.81 0.63 8.27
N LEU A 92 -13.61 0.50 7.20
CA LEU A 92 -14.58 1.52 6.79
C LEU A 92 -15.87 1.42 7.61
N LYS A 93 -16.36 0.21 7.92
CA LYS A 93 -17.56 -0.01 8.73
C LYS A 93 -17.42 0.59 10.14
N ASP A 94 -16.23 0.49 10.72
CA ASP A 94 -15.93 1.12 12.01
C ASP A 94 -16.04 2.66 11.95
N ASN A 95 -15.67 3.27 10.81
CA ASN A 95 -15.78 4.73 10.59
C ASN A 95 -17.22 5.21 10.30
N HIS A 96 -18.14 4.32 9.94
CA HIS A 96 -19.54 4.66 9.60
C HIS A 96 -20.54 4.43 10.75
N SER A 97 -20.06 4.08 11.95
CA SER A 97 -20.92 4.09 13.15
C SER A 97 -21.13 5.50 13.73
N ALA A 98 -20.38 6.50 13.25
CA ALA A 98 -20.87 7.88 13.22
C ALA A 98 -21.91 7.97 12.10
N LYS A 99 -23.17 7.64 12.42
CA LYS A 99 -24.31 7.84 11.52
C LYS A 99 -24.19 9.23 10.88
N PRO A 100 -24.21 9.41 9.54
CA PRO A 100 -24.91 10.57 9.03
C PRO A 100 -26.33 10.32 9.47
N GLU A 101 -26.77 11.03 10.51
CA GLU A 101 -28.15 11.05 10.95
C GLU A 101 -28.98 11.32 9.70
N MET A 102 -29.63 10.27 9.20
CA MET A 102 -30.69 10.42 8.22
C MET A 102 -31.67 11.42 8.85
N PRO A 103 -31.86 12.62 8.28
CA PRO A 103 -32.94 13.47 8.74
C PRO A 103 -34.22 12.66 8.55
N THR A 104 -34.90 12.34 9.64
CA THR A 104 -36.17 11.57 9.60
C THR A 104 -37.29 12.38 8.97
N ASP A 105 -37.05 13.65 8.66
CA ASP A 105 -37.91 14.51 7.85
C ASP A 105 -37.55 14.40 6.37
N ASN A 106 -37.73 13.21 5.78
CA ASN A 106 -37.64 13.03 4.33
C ASN A 106 -39.07 13.15 3.74
N PRO A 107 -39.50 14.33 3.23
CA PRO A 107 -40.91 14.62 2.88
C PRO A 107 -41.45 13.83 1.67
N TRP A 108 -40.63 12.97 1.05
CA TRP A 108 -40.99 12.17 -0.11
C TRP A 108 -41.43 10.73 0.23
N ASN A 109 -41.34 10.29 1.49
CA ASN A 109 -41.79 8.94 1.89
C ASN A 109 -43.32 8.82 2.08
N SER A 110 -44.07 9.90 1.86
CA SER A 110 -45.51 9.97 2.15
C SER A 110 -46.42 9.68 0.96
N ARG A 111 -45.95 9.07 -0.13
CA ARG A 111 -46.74 8.93 -1.38
C ARG A 111 -47.49 7.62 -1.58
N GLN A 112 -47.60 6.76 -0.57
CA GLN A 112 -48.46 5.55 -0.63
C GLN A 112 -49.47 5.49 0.52
N ARG A 113 -50.44 6.40 0.52
CA ARG A 113 -51.81 6.10 0.94
C ARG A 113 -52.75 6.93 0.07
N LYS A 114 -53.34 6.29 -0.93
CA LYS A 114 -54.45 6.81 -1.71
C LYS A 114 -55.57 5.79 -1.50
N ASP A 115 -56.69 6.34 -1.05
CA ASP A 115 -57.92 5.70 -0.56
C ASP A 115 -58.62 4.83 -1.61
#